data_AF-A0A0M1F0J0-F1
#
_entry.id   AF-A0A0M1F0J0-F1
#
_cell.length_a   1.000
_cell.length_b   1.000
_cell.length_c   1.000
_cell.angle_alpha   90.00
_cell.angle_beta   90.00
_cell.angle_gamma   90.00
#
_symmetry.space_group_name_H-M   'P 1'
#
loop_
_entity.id
_entity.type
_entity.pdbx_description
1 polymer ?
#
loop_
_entity_poly.entity_id
_entity_poly.type
_entity_poly.pdbx_seq_one_letter_code
_entity_poly.pdbx_strand_id
1 'polypeptide(L)'
;MTLHWLPADRPARLGLAVSRKVDPNAVGRNRIKRVLRDILRQTRTEIQPGDFVVVARSAARSASNDEIRQAFLRLLRRLRALPTPGVDGTMPPPDGIATPSLTEPASRPGPAEPVR
;
A
#
# COMPACT_ATOMS: atom_id res chain seq x y z
N MET A 1 -13.26 11.98 -4.30
CA MET A 1 -13.19 12.69 -3.00
C MET A 1 -11.83 13.35 -2.87
N THR A 2 -11.67 14.34 -1.98
CA THR A 2 -10.37 15.00 -1.73
C THR A 2 -9.98 14.85 -0.25
N LEU A 3 -8.68 14.82 0.01
CA LEU A 3 -8.10 14.71 1.34
C LEU A 3 -7.05 15.81 1.50
N HIS A 4 -7.16 16.56 2.59
CA HIS A 4 -6.19 17.55 3.03
C HIS A 4 -5.52 17.03 4.29
N TRP A 5 -4.19 17.15 4.36
CA TRP A 5 -3.41 16.77 5.53
C TRP A 5 -2.59 17.97 5.99
N LEU A 6 -2.67 18.26 7.28
CA LEU A 6 -1.83 19.21 7.97
C LEU A 6 -0.97 18.43 8.99
N PRO A 7 0.35 18.32 8.77
CA PRO A 7 1.24 17.75 9.77
C PRO A 7 1.19 18.57 11.06
N ALA A 8 1.00 17.90 12.19
CA ALA A 8 1.03 18.52 13.51
C ALA A 8 1.47 17.49 14.54
N ASP A 9 2.12 17.93 15.61
CA ASP A 9 2.58 17.06 16.70
C ASP A 9 1.42 16.72 17.65
N ARG A 10 0.41 16.03 17.11
CA ARG A 10 -0.77 15.58 17.83
C ARG A 10 -1.32 14.29 17.22
N PRO A 11 -2.03 13.47 18.01
CA PRO A 11 -2.64 12.25 17.50
C PRO A 11 -3.52 12.53 16.29
N ALA A 12 -3.52 11.63 15.31
CA ALA A 12 -4.28 11.78 14.08
C ALA A 12 -5.76 12.13 14.33
N ARG A 13 -6.18 13.31 13.86
CA ARG A 13 -7.56 13.79 13.93
C ARG A 13 -8.19 13.76 12.55
N LEU A 14 -9.44 13.33 12.46
CA LEU A 14 -10.18 13.26 11.20
C LEU A 14 -11.37 14.21 11.21
N GLY A 15 -11.28 15.27 10.39
CA GLY A 15 -12.38 16.11 9.98
C GLY A 15 -13.09 15.50 8.76
N LEU A 16 -14.42 15.41 8.84
CA LEU A 16 -15.25 14.87 7.74
C LEU A 16 -16.22 15.93 7.25
N ALA A 17 -16.06 16.35 6.00
CA ALA A 17 -16.97 17.25 5.31
C ALA A 17 -17.84 16.45 4.33
N VAL A 18 -19.06 16.13 4.75
CA VAL A 18 -20.08 15.47 3.91
C VAL A 18 -21.28 16.40 3.77
N SER A 19 -21.37 17.09 2.63
CA SER A 19 -22.45 18.04 2.36
C SER A 19 -23.76 17.33 1.99
N ARG A 20 -24.90 18.03 2.11
CA ARG A 20 -26.21 17.55 1.64
C ARG A 20 -26.23 17.27 0.12
N LYS A 21 -25.32 17.90 -0.64
CA LYS A 21 -25.15 17.65 -2.08
C LYS A 21 -24.59 16.25 -2.38
N VAL A 22 -23.88 15.63 -1.43
CA VAL A 22 -23.33 14.28 -1.60
C VAL A 22 -24.45 13.25 -1.51
N ASP A 23 -25.26 13.34 -0.46
CA ASP A 23 -26.44 12.51 -0.30
C ASP A 23 -27.52 13.33 0.44
N PRO A 24 -28.73 13.47 -0.15
CA PRO A 24 -29.84 14.12 0.53
C PRO A 24 -30.25 13.39 1.83
N ASN A 25 -30.08 12.07 1.88
CA ASN A 25 -30.43 11.26 3.03
C ASN A 25 -29.34 11.32 4.12
N ALA A 26 -29.76 11.62 5.36
CA ALA A 26 -28.84 11.64 6.49
C ALA A 26 -28.19 10.27 6.74
N VAL A 27 -28.90 9.18 6.47
CA VAL A 27 -28.40 7.80 6.64
C VAL A 27 -27.20 7.54 5.73
N GLY A 28 -27.28 7.89 4.44
CA GLY A 28 -26.18 7.71 3.50
C GLY A 28 -24.95 8.56 3.85
N ARG A 29 -25.16 9.83 4.28
CA ARG A 29 -24.07 10.66 4.81
C ARG A 29 -23.43 10.06 6.07
N ASN A 30 -24.24 9.52 6.97
CA ASN A 30 -23.77 8.89 8.20
C ASN A 30 -23.04 7.57 7.94
N ARG A 31 -23.46 6.79 6.93
CA ARG A 31 -22.74 5.62 6.44
C ARG A 31 -21.33 6.00 6.00
N ILE A 32 -21.20 6.99 5.11
CA ILE A 32 -19.89 7.47 4.63
C ILE A 32 -19.01 7.90 5.82
N LYS A 33 -19.57 8.67 6.77
CA LYS A 33 -18.83 9.08 7.97
C LYS A 33 -18.44 7.94 8.91
N ARG A 34 -19.22 6.85 8.96
CA ARG A 34 -18.88 5.65 9.74
C ARG A 34 -17.70 4.93 9.10
N VAL A 35 -17.81 4.59 7.82
CA VAL A 35 -16.74 3.89 7.07
C VAL A 35 -15.40 4.64 7.18
N LEU A 36 -15.39 5.95 6.95
CA LEU A 36 -14.15 6.75 7.04
C LEU A 36 -13.56 6.78 8.45
N ARG A 37 -14.40 6.83 9.49
CA ARG A 37 -13.93 6.79 10.88
C ARG A 37 -13.38 5.41 11.25
N ASP A 38 -14.00 4.35 10.78
CA ASP A 38 -13.57 2.98 11.08
C ASP A 38 -12.20 2.70 10.46
N ILE A 39 -11.96 3.18 9.24
CA ILE A 39 -10.65 3.04 8.60
C ILE A 39 -9.58 3.78 9.39
N LEU A 40 -9.85 5.04 9.79
CA LEU A 40 -8.88 5.79 10.60
C LEU A 40 -8.62 5.11 11.94
N ARG A 41 -9.63 4.51 12.57
CA ARG A 41 -9.45 3.74 13.82
C ARG A 41 -8.50 2.55 13.61
N GLN A 42 -8.65 1.83 12.50
CA GLN A 42 -7.78 0.69 12.16
C GLN A 42 -6.35 1.12 11.84
N THR A 43 -6.16 2.23 11.11
CA THR A 43 -4.84 2.69 10.67
C THR A 43 -4.19 3.68 11.64
N ARG A 44 -4.77 3.93 12.82
CA ARG A 44 -4.33 4.97 13.76
C ARG A 44 -2.91 4.77 14.26
N THR A 45 -2.48 3.51 14.37
CA THR A 45 -1.14 3.13 14.83
C THR A 45 -0.06 3.38 13.78
N GLU A 46 -0.43 3.32 12.49
CA GLU A 46 0.50 3.40 11.36
C GLU A 46 0.52 4.79 10.70
N ILE A 47 -0.52 5.60 10.93
CA ILE A 47 -0.66 6.91 10.28
C ILE A 47 0.17 7.98 10.97
N GLN A 48 0.75 8.87 10.17
CA GLN A 48 1.49 10.04 10.65
C GLN A 48 0.60 10.97 11.50
N PRO A 49 1.16 11.62 12.53
CA PRO A 49 0.42 12.57 13.35
C PRO A 49 -0.01 13.80 12.54
N GLY A 50 -1.12 14.41 12.92
CA GLY A 50 -1.68 15.57 12.24
C GLY A 50 -3.19 15.56 12.03
N ASP A 51 -3.67 16.54 11.27
CA ASP A 51 -5.08 16.71 10.97
C ASP A 51 -5.40 16.32 9.53
N PHE A 52 -6.38 15.46 9.39
CA PHE A 52 -6.86 14.94 8.12
C PHE A 52 -8.26 15.47 7.86
N VAL A 53 -8.47 16.17 6.77
CA VAL A 53 -9.81 16.65 6.37
C VAL A 53 -10.22 15.99 5.07
N VAL A 54 -11.27 15.15 5.13
CA VAL A 54 -11.85 14.50 3.96
C VAL A 54 -13.07 15.26 3.49
N VAL A 55 -13.10 15.62 2.21
CA VAL A 55 -14.29 16.17 1.55
C VAL A 55 -14.89 15.11 0.64
N ALA A 56 -16.05 14.59 1.03
CA ALA A 56 -16.80 13.64 0.23
C ALA A 56 -17.40 14.35 -1.01
N ARG A 57 -17.41 13.65 -2.14
CA ARG A 57 -18.05 14.09 -3.40
C ARG A 57 -19.28 13.23 -3.67
N SER A 58 -20.19 13.68 -4.53
CA SER A 58 -21.43 12.98 -4.88
C SER A 58 -21.22 11.52 -5.33
N ALA A 59 -20.09 11.22 -5.97
CA ALA A 59 -19.70 9.85 -6.32
C ALA A 59 -19.65 8.87 -5.13
N ALA A 60 -19.45 9.35 -3.90
CA ALA A 60 -19.45 8.51 -2.70
C ALA A 60 -20.84 7.96 -2.32
N ARG A 61 -21.92 8.51 -2.88
CA ARG A 61 -23.29 8.05 -2.63
C ARG A 61 -23.49 6.63 -3.16
N SER A 62 -23.14 6.40 -4.42
CA SER A 62 -23.30 5.11 -5.10
C SER A 62 -22.17 4.14 -4.79
N ALA A 63 -21.08 4.62 -4.18
CA ALA A 63 -19.94 3.79 -3.86
C ALA A 63 -20.22 2.83 -2.68
N SER A 64 -19.76 1.60 -2.82
CA SER A 64 -19.76 0.58 -1.78
C SER A 64 -18.82 0.97 -0.62
N ASN A 65 -18.98 0.31 0.53
CA ASN A 65 -18.11 0.57 1.68
C ASN A 65 -16.63 0.25 1.33
N ASP A 66 -16.40 -0.81 0.57
CA ASP A 66 -15.06 -1.19 0.13
C ASP A 66 -14.47 -0.20 -0.87
N GLU A 67 -15.26 0.32 -1.80
CA GLU A 67 -14.81 1.34 -2.74
C GLU A 67 -14.40 2.63 -2.02
N ILE A 68 -15.18 3.06 -1.03
CA ILE A 68 -14.85 4.21 -0.17
C ILE A 68 -13.56 3.93 0.59
N ARG A 69 -13.42 2.72 1.15
CA ARG A 69 -12.21 2.30 1.88
C ARG A 69 -10.97 2.34 1.01
N GLN A 70 -11.02 1.68 -0.14
CA GLN A 70 -9.90 1.63 -1.07
C GLN A 70 -9.52 3.01 -1.58
N ALA A 71 -10.51 3.84 -1.91
CA ALA A 71 -10.25 5.20 -2.33
C ALA A 71 -9.59 6.04 -1.23
N PHE A 72 -9.93 5.83 0.04
CA PHE A 72 -9.39 6.59 1.16
C PHE A 72 -7.95 6.18 1.47
N LEU A 73 -7.67 4.87 1.49
CA LEU A 73 -6.32 4.34 1.62
C LEU A 73 -5.40 4.81 0.49
N ARG A 74 -5.90 4.86 -0.76
CA ARG A 74 -5.15 5.41 -1.90
C ARG A 74 -4.75 6.87 -1.67
N LEU A 75 -5.66 7.70 -1.15
CA LEU A 75 -5.36 9.10 -0.85
C LEU A 75 -4.34 9.26 0.29
N LEU A 76 -4.46 8.45 1.35
CA LEU A 76 -3.51 8.46 2.47
C LEU A 76 -2.09 8.10 2.01
N ARG A 77 -1.94 7.05 1.19
CA ARG A 77 -0.65 6.67 0.60
C ARG A 77 -0.08 7.76 -0.31
N ARG A 78 -0.93 8.39 -1.13
CA ARG A 78 -0.52 9.48 -2.03
C ARG A 78 0.01 10.70 -1.27
N LEU A 79 -0.52 10.97 -0.08
CA LEU A 79 -0.03 12.04 0.79
C LEU A 79 1.16 11.63 1.66
N ARG A 80 1.71 10.40 1.50
CA ARG A 80 2.76 9.80 2.36
C ARG A 80 2.40 9.80 3.85
N ALA A 81 1.11 9.89 4.18
CA ALA A 81 0.62 9.90 5.54
C ALA A 81 0.56 8.48 6.15
N LEU A 82 0.58 7.45 5.29
CA LEU A 82 0.77 6.06 5.70
C LEU A 82 2.15 5.63 5.15
N PRO A 83 2.99 4.95 5.94
CA PRO A 83 4.14 4.25 5.38
C PRO A 83 3.61 3.30 4.30
N THR A 84 4.28 3.26 3.15
CA THR A 84 4.03 2.18 2.19
C THR A 84 4.15 0.87 2.98
N PRO A 85 3.14 -0.04 2.94
CA PRO A 85 3.38 -1.38 3.44
C PRO A 85 4.65 -1.85 2.75
N GLY A 86 5.62 -2.27 3.56
CA GLY A 86 6.94 -2.64 3.10
C GLY A 86 6.78 -3.44 1.82
N VAL A 87 7.54 -3.07 0.80
CA VAL A 87 7.89 -3.99 -0.25
C VAL A 87 8.74 -5.09 0.40
N ASP A 88 8.10 -5.97 1.18
CA ASP A 88 8.66 -7.20 1.76
C ASP A 88 8.84 -8.25 0.65
N GLY A 89 9.39 -7.81 -0.47
CA GLY A 89 9.56 -8.58 -1.70
C GLY A 89 10.67 -8.04 -2.59
N THR A 90 11.49 -7.09 -2.13
CA THR A 90 12.83 -6.96 -2.71
C THR A 90 13.69 -8.04 -2.08
N MET A 91 13.49 -9.28 -2.51
CA MET A 91 14.64 -10.16 -2.63
C MET A 91 15.41 -9.61 -3.83
N PRO A 92 16.55 -8.93 -3.64
CA PRO A 92 17.44 -8.69 -4.77
C PRO A 92 17.79 -10.07 -5.36
N PRO A 93 17.93 -10.20 -6.69
CA PRO A 93 18.53 -11.40 -7.24
C PRO A 93 19.91 -11.56 -6.58
N PRO A 94 20.30 -12.78 -6.14
CA PRO A 94 21.67 -12.97 -5.68
C PRO A 94 22.61 -12.64 -6.84
N ASP A 95 23.30 -11.50 -6.72
CA ASP A 95 24.48 -11.18 -7.49
C ASP A 95 25.49 -12.31 -7.27
N GLY A 96 25.71 -13.11 -8.31
CA GLY A 96 26.79 -14.09 -8.31
C GLY A 96 26.36 -15.51 -8.65
N ILE A 97 25.97 -15.74 -9.90
CA ILE A 97 26.51 -16.89 -10.60
C ILE A 97 26.87 -16.40 -12.01
N ALA A 98 28.09 -15.90 -12.12
CA ALA A 98 28.76 -15.82 -13.42
C ALA A 98 28.67 -17.21 -14.05
N THR A 99 28.06 -17.31 -15.22
CA THR A 99 28.19 -18.48 -16.09
C THR A 99 29.41 -18.20 -16.97
N PRO A 100 30.62 -18.68 -16.64
CA PRO A 100 31.66 -18.74 -17.65
C PRO A 100 31.24 -19.80 -18.68
N SER A 101 31.01 -19.29 -19.88
CA SER A 101 31.01 -20.02 -21.13
C SER A 101 32.26 -20.90 -21.28
N LEU A 102 32.06 -22.01 -22.00
CA LEU A 102 33.05 -22.87 -22.65
C LEU A 102 34.03 -23.64 -21.73
N THR A 103 34.00 -24.97 -21.82
CA THR A 103 34.96 -25.76 -22.62
C THR A 103 34.87 -27.22 -22.15
N GLU A 104 34.42 -28.11 -23.05
CA GLU A 104 34.75 -29.54 -23.00
C GLU A 104 36.27 -29.73 -22.78
N PRO A 105 36.71 -30.74 -22.03
CA PRO A 105 37.18 -31.90 -22.78
C PRO A 105 36.86 -33.25 -22.12
N ALA A 106 36.41 -34.17 -22.96
CA ALA A 106 36.61 -35.58 -22.76
C ALA A 106 38.11 -35.88 -22.60
N SER A 107 38.49 -36.59 -21.53
CA SER A 107 39.61 -37.53 -21.51
C SER A 107 39.63 -38.31 -20.20
N ARG A 108 39.25 -39.59 -20.28
CA ARG A 108 39.70 -40.63 -19.33
C ARG A 108 40.85 -41.36 -20.00
N PRO A 109 42.09 -41.34 -19.47
CA PRO A 109 43.10 -42.30 -19.86
C PRO A 109 42.92 -43.58 -19.04
N GLY A 110 42.82 -44.72 -19.73
CA GLY A 110 42.89 -46.04 -19.11
C GLY A 110 44.32 -46.35 -18.63
N PRO A 111 44.51 -47.20 -17.61
CA PRO A 111 45.83 -47.62 -17.20
C PRO A 111 46.31 -48.74 -18.12
N ALA A 112 47.39 -48.48 -18.85
CA ALA A 112 48.26 -49.49 -19.43
C ALA A 112 49.43 -49.70 -18.46
N GLU A 113 49.47 -50.86 -17.82
CA GLU A 113 50.66 -51.37 -17.13
C GLU A 113 51.56 -52.11 -18.13
N PRO A 114 52.91 -52.00 -18.00
CA PRO A 114 53.85 -52.50 -19.00
C PRO A 114 54.35 -53.93 -18.72
N VAL A 115 54.86 -54.52 -19.80
CA VAL A 115 55.52 -55.83 -19.92
C VAL A 115 56.67 -56.07 -18.94
N ARG A 116 56.63 -57.21 -18.24
CA ARG A 116 57.68 -58.24 -18.25
C ARG A 116 57.16 -59.59 -17.78
#